data_AF-A0A2V9DB57-F1
#
_entry.id   AF-A0A2V9DB57-F1
#
_cell.length_a   1.000
_cell.length_b   1.000
_cell.length_c   1.000
_cell.angle_alpha   90.00
_cell.angle_beta   90.00
_cell.angle_gamma   90.00
#
_symmetry.space_group_name_H-M   'P 1'
#
loop_
_entity.id
_entity.type
_entity.pdbx_description
1 polymer ?
#
loop_
_entity_poly.entity_id
_entity_poly.type
_entity_poly.pdbx_seq_one_letter_code
_entity_poly.pdbx_strand_id
1 'polypeptide(L)'
;RQAAIQFLRTANPRDEFFLVSFNDRAELTSRFTSSIEELENRMMFTVAKGRTALLDAIYLGLSQMRSARNGKRALLIISDGGDNHSRYNEADIRNFLKEADCQLYAMGVFDVNDMGRTTEERYGPSLLSELAEMTGGRVFPVSSLGDLPDIAA
;
A
#
# COMPACT_ATOMS: atom_id res chain seq x y z
N ARG A 1 -5.45 -6.25 -7.65
CA ARG A 1 -4.78 -5.81 -8.89
C ARG A 1 -5.67 -4.93 -9.77
N GLN A 2 -6.80 -5.42 -10.29
CA GLN A 2 -7.72 -4.60 -11.11
C GLN A 2 -8.12 -3.28 -10.43
N ALA A 3 -8.38 -3.36 -9.12
CA ALA A 3 -8.62 -2.22 -8.24
C ALA A 3 -7.54 -1.11 -8.33
N ALA A 4 -6.27 -1.51 -8.21
CA ALA A 4 -5.11 -0.62 -8.26
C ALA A 4 -5.01 0.07 -9.63
N ILE A 5 -5.24 -0.70 -10.69
CA ILE A 5 -5.22 -0.22 -12.07
C ILE A 5 -6.32 0.82 -12.28
N GLN A 6 -7.53 0.53 -11.81
CA GLN A 6 -8.65 1.46 -11.92
C GLN A 6 -8.39 2.77 -11.18
N PHE A 7 -7.78 2.69 -9.98
CA PHE A 7 -7.35 3.86 -9.22
C PHE A 7 -6.30 4.70 -9.97
N LEU A 8 -5.29 4.06 -10.58
CA LEU A 8 -4.30 4.78 -11.38
C LEU A 8 -4.93 5.49 -12.59
N ARG A 9 -5.95 4.88 -13.21
CA ARG A 9 -6.65 5.48 -14.36
C ARG A 9 -7.51 6.68 -14.00
N THR A 10 -7.94 6.81 -12.75
CA THR A 10 -8.72 7.97 -12.28
C THR A 10 -7.84 9.14 -11.83
N ALA A 11 -6.52 8.95 -11.76
CA ALA A 11 -5.61 9.94 -11.24
C ALA A 11 -5.30 11.08 -12.24
N ASN A 12 -4.79 12.20 -11.73
CA ASN A 12 -4.51 13.37 -12.54
C ASN A 12 -3.28 13.11 -13.45
N PRO A 13 -3.27 13.55 -14.72
CA PRO A 13 -2.10 13.43 -15.59
C PRO A 13 -0.81 14.10 -15.06
N ARG A 14 -0.91 14.99 -14.06
CA ARG A 14 0.22 15.63 -13.38
C ARG A 14 0.75 14.86 -12.17
N ASP A 15 0.07 13.79 -11.81
CA ASP A 15 0.49 12.94 -10.70
C ASP A 15 1.68 12.08 -11.12
N GLU A 16 2.50 11.74 -10.12
CA GLU A 16 3.61 10.81 -10.27
C GLU A 16 3.42 9.66 -9.29
N PHE A 17 3.79 8.46 -9.73
CA PHE A 17 3.56 7.24 -8.98
C PHE A 17 4.84 6.44 -8.93
N PHE A 18 5.04 5.72 -7.84
CA PHE A 18 6.06 4.69 -7.74
C PHE A 18 5.39 3.40 -7.31
N LEU A 19 6.08 2.28 -7.49
CA LEU A 19 5.58 0.97 -7.11
C LEU A 19 6.59 0.27 -6.22
N VAL A 20 6.16 -0.08 -5.01
CA VAL A 20 6.86 -1.02 -4.14
C VAL A 20 6.12 -2.34 -4.22
N SER A 21 6.84 -3.41 -4.54
CA SER A 21 6.33 -4.77 -4.37
C SER A 21 6.98 -5.39 -3.15
N PHE A 22 6.29 -6.33 -2.53
CA PHE A 22 6.82 -7.02 -1.37
C PHE A 22 6.34 -8.47 -1.30
N ASN A 23 7.24 -9.29 -0.78
CA ASN A 23 7.04 -10.67 -0.33
C ASN A 23 7.95 -10.89 0.88
N ASP A 24 8.92 -11.81 0.82
CA ASP A 24 10.02 -11.93 1.76
C ASP A 24 10.82 -10.62 1.95
N ARG A 25 10.83 -9.72 0.95
CA ARG A 25 11.49 -8.42 1.02
C ARG A 25 10.67 -7.36 0.31
N ALA A 26 10.83 -6.11 0.74
CA ALA A 26 10.28 -4.95 0.04
C ALA A 26 11.27 -4.42 -1.01
N GLU A 27 10.78 -4.20 -2.23
CA GLU A 27 11.58 -3.75 -3.36
C GLU A 27 10.89 -2.64 -4.15
N LEU A 28 11.64 -1.57 -4.44
CA LEU A 28 11.18 -0.50 -5.33
C LEU A 28 11.16 -1.03 -6.77
N THR A 29 9.99 -1.51 -7.18
CA THR A 29 9.76 -2.11 -8.49
C THR A 29 9.60 -1.05 -9.56
N SER A 30 9.15 0.15 -9.24
CA SER A 30 9.19 1.30 -10.14
C SER A 30 9.57 2.55 -9.36
N ARG A 31 10.45 3.37 -9.92
CA ARG A 31 10.65 4.75 -9.45
C ARG A 31 9.44 5.62 -9.84
N PHE A 32 9.45 6.87 -9.39
CA PHE A 32 8.45 7.86 -9.80
C PHE A 32 8.35 7.94 -11.33
N THR A 33 7.15 7.70 -11.82
CA THR A 33 6.78 7.72 -13.24
C THR A 33 5.37 8.28 -13.37
N SER A 34 5.09 8.95 -14.48
CA SER A 34 3.74 9.34 -14.87
C SER A 34 3.12 8.33 -15.85
N SER A 35 3.85 7.26 -16.20
CA SER A 35 3.37 6.23 -17.11
C SER A 35 2.55 5.17 -16.39
N ILE A 36 1.22 5.28 -16.49
CA ILE A 36 0.30 4.27 -15.94
C ILE A 36 0.54 2.91 -16.62
N GLU A 37 0.80 2.89 -17.92
CA GLU A 37 1.06 1.66 -18.69
C GLU A 37 2.30 0.91 -18.16
N GLU A 38 3.35 1.63 -17.77
CA GLU A 38 4.54 1.03 -17.16
C GLU A 38 4.19 0.35 -15.83
N LEU A 39 3.36 0.99 -15.00
CA LEU A 39 2.93 0.46 -13.71
C LEU A 39 1.99 -0.73 -13.87
N GLU A 40 1.04 -0.66 -14.81
CA GLU A 40 0.14 -1.77 -15.16
C GLU A 40 0.95 -3.01 -15.55
N ASN A 41 1.94 -2.85 -16.43
CA ASN A 41 2.82 -3.95 -16.85
C ASN A 41 3.60 -4.53 -15.67
N ARG A 42 4.23 -3.69 -14.82
CA ARG A 42 4.98 -4.17 -13.65
C ARG A 42 4.09 -4.90 -12.64
N MET A 43 2.85 -4.44 -12.43
CA MET A 43 1.88 -5.10 -11.56
C MET A 43 1.40 -6.46 -12.08
N MET A 44 1.49 -6.75 -13.39
CA MET A 44 1.15 -8.07 -13.92
C MET A 44 2.16 -9.14 -13.52
N PHE A 45 3.44 -8.78 -13.37
CA PHE A 45 4.52 -9.74 -13.09
C PHE A 45 4.82 -9.97 -11.60
N THR A 46 4.21 -9.20 -10.69
CA THR A 46 4.37 -9.43 -9.25
C THR A 46 3.75 -10.77 -8.85
N VAL A 47 4.40 -11.58 -8.01
CA VAL A 47 3.82 -12.83 -7.49
C VAL A 47 3.69 -12.70 -5.97
N ALA A 48 2.46 -12.80 -5.46
CA ALA A 48 2.19 -12.82 -4.02
C ALA A 48 2.20 -14.28 -3.55
N LYS A 49 3.35 -14.76 -3.06
CA LYS A 49 3.49 -16.06 -2.37
C LYS A 49 4.62 -15.96 -1.36
N GLY A 50 4.47 -16.66 -0.24
CA GLY A 50 5.54 -16.81 0.76
C GLY A 50 5.34 -15.89 1.95
N ARG A 51 6.44 -15.28 2.42
CA ARG A 51 6.44 -14.40 3.59
C ARG A 51 6.00 -13.01 3.17
N THR A 52 5.64 -12.19 4.16
CA THR A 52 5.12 -10.84 3.94
C THR A 52 5.88 -9.85 4.81
N ALA A 53 6.67 -8.99 4.16
CA ALA A 53 7.42 -7.89 4.76
C ALA A 53 6.69 -6.55 4.52
N LEU A 54 5.48 -6.45 5.02
CA LEU A 54 4.59 -5.29 4.87
C LEU A 54 5.19 -4.04 5.53
N LEU A 55 5.68 -4.15 6.76
CA LEU A 55 6.25 -3.00 7.47
C LEU A 55 7.51 -2.47 6.78
N ASP A 56 8.37 -3.36 6.27
CA ASP A 56 9.51 -2.97 5.42
C ASP A 56 9.04 -2.23 4.15
N ALA A 57 7.92 -2.65 3.55
CA ALA A 57 7.36 -2.00 2.37
C ALA A 57 6.80 -0.61 2.67
N ILE A 58 6.11 -0.45 3.80
CA ILE A 58 5.63 0.86 4.26
C ILE A 58 6.81 1.79 4.52
N TYR A 59 7.82 1.32 5.24
CA TYR A 59 9.04 2.10 5.50
C TYR A 59 9.70 2.56 4.19
N LEU A 60 9.88 1.65 3.24
CA LEU A 60 10.47 1.97 1.94
C LEU A 60 9.61 2.97 1.16
N GLY A 61 8.29 2.80 1.16
CA GLY A 61 7.34 3.71 0.51
C GLY A 61 7.39 5.12 1.10
N LEU A 62 7.35 5.24 2.43
CA LEU A 62 7.48 6.54 3.12
C LEU A 62 8.84 7.19 2.84
N SER A 63 9.91 6.40 2.82
CA SER A 63 11.24 6.90 2.47
C SER A 63 11.30 7.44 1.05
N GLN A 64 10.69 6.72 0.09
CA GLN A 64 10.62 7.14 -1.30
C GLN A 64 9.78 8.41 -1.47
N MET A 65 8.70 8.56 -0.70
CA MET A 65 7.81 9.71 -0.74
C MET A 65 8.51 11.04 -0.41
N ARG A 66 9.61 11.02 0.34
CA ARG A 66 10.42 12.22 0.60
C ARG A 66 10.96 12.88 -0.68
N SER A 67 11.16 12.09 -1.74
CA SER A 67 11.62 12.55 -3.05
C SER A 67 10.49 12.98 -3.99
N ALA A 68 9.22 12.92 -3.55
CA ALA A 68 8.07 13.35 -4.35
C ALA A 68 8.11 14.87 -4.57
N ARG A 69 7.82 15.29 -5.81
CA ARG A 69 7.77 16.69 -6.24
C ARG A 69 6.45 17.35 -5.85
N ASN A 70 5.37 16.58 -5.82
CA ASN A 70 4.05 17.07 -5.43
C ASN A 70 3.91 17.19 -3.90
N GLY A 71 3.24 18.26 -3.46
CA GLY A 71 3.03 18.54 -2.03
C GLY A 71 1.95 17.66 -1.41
N LYS A 72 0.94 17.24 -2.18
CA LYS A 72 -0.02 16.22 -1.73
C LYS A 72 0.59 14.85 -1.94
N ARG A 73 0.73 14.08 -0.86
CA ARG A 73 1.40 12.78 -0.83
C ARG A 73 0.46 11.73 -0.26
N ALA A 74 0.27 10.65 -1.01
CA ALA A 74 -0.56 9.53 -0.61
C ALA A 74 0.15 8.21 -0.89
N LEU A 75 0.14 7.31 0.09
CA LEU A 75 0.64 5.94 -0.03
C LEU A 75 -0.55 4.97 0.00
N LEU A 76 -0.79 4.28 -1.11
CA LEU A 76 -1.81 3.24 -1.20
C LEU A 76 -1.17 1.86 -0.98
N ILE A 77 -1.61 1.16 0.06
CA ILE A 77 -1.22 -0.21 0.37
C ILE A 77 -2.27 -1.17 -0.17
N ILE A 78 -1.86 -2.29 -0.75
CA ILE A 78 -2.77 -3.36 -1.16
C ILE A 78 -2.26 -4.65 -0.52
N SER A 79 -2.94 -5.10 0.53
CA SER A 79 -2.48 -6.20 1.38
C SER A 79 -3.63 -6.78 2.21
N ASP A 80 -3.50 -8.02 2.63
CA ASP A 80 -4.27 -8.64 3.72
C ASP A 80 -3.84 -8.12 5.12
N GLY A 81 -2.71 -7.40 5.20
CA GLY A 81 -2.21 -6.75 6.40
C GLY A 81 -1.32 -7.64 7.27
N GLY A 82 -1.11 -8.91 6.91
CA GLY A 82 -0.27 -9.81 7.69
C GLY A 82 1.22 -9.51 7.50
N ASP A 83 1.94 -9.19 8.57
CA ASP A 83 3.41 -9.08 8.55
C ASP A 83 4.06 -10.22 9.33
N ASN A 84 5.01 -10.93 8.72
CA ASN A 84 5.73 -12.04 9.36
C ASN A 84 7.23 -12.11 9.02
N HIS A 85 7.75 -11.11 8.31
CA HIS A 85 9.15 -11.09 7.90
C HIS A 85 9.77 -9.70 7.78
N SER A 86 9.14 -8.66 8.32
CA SER A 86 9.77 -7.35 8.37
C SER A 86 10.88 -7.26 9.40
N ARG A 87 11.83 -6.37 9.12
CA ARG A 87 12.89 -5.94 10.04
C ARG A 87 12.41 -4.81 10.94
N TYR A 88 11.53 -3.96 10.42
CA TYR A 88 10.87 -2.91 11.18
C TYR A 88 9.66 -3.47 11.93
N ASN A 89 9.37 -2.90 13.09
CA ASN A 89 8.17 -3.21 13.87
C ASN A 89 7.12 -2.09 13.74
N GLU A 90 5.93 -2.33 14.29
CA GLU A 90 4.83 -1.37 14.22
C GLU A 90 5.19 -0.01 14.85
N ALA A 91 5.93 0.02 15.96
CA ALA A 91 6.31 1.26 16.62
C ALA A 91 7.23 2.12 15.74
N ASP A 92 8.15 1.49 15.00
CA ASP A 92 9.01 2.18 14.04
C ASP A 92 8.17 2.85 12.95
N ILE A 93 7.21 2.12 12.37
CA ILE A 93 6.33 2.64 11.31
C ILE A 93 5.43 3.75 11.84
N ARG A 94 4.86 3.60 13.03
CA ARG A 94 4.02 4.62 13.67
C ARG A 94 4.78 5.91 13.91
N ASN A 95 6.03 5.83 14.37
CA ASN A 95 6.86 7.00 14.58
C ASN A 95 7.21 7.67 13.25
N PHE A 96 7.53 6.88 12.22
CA PHE A 96 7.82 7.44 10.91
C PHE A 96 6.59 8.11 10.27
N LEU A 97 5.40 7.53 10.40
CA LEU A 97 4.16 8.13 9.90
C LEU A 97 3.84 9.49 10.55
N LYS A 98 4.14 9.67 11.84
CA LYS A 98 3.93 10.96 12.53
C LYS A 98 4.78 12.09 11.96
N GLU A 99 5.96 11.74 11.44
CA GLU A 99 6.90 12.70 10.85
C GLU A 99 6.70 12.83 9.33
N ALA A 100 6.09 11.83 8.71
CA ALA A 100 5.81 11.82 7.29
C ALA A 100 4.56 12.65 6.99
N ASP A 101 4.74 13.74 6.22
CA ASP A 101 3.64 14.46 5.59
C ASP A 101 3.09 13.64 4.41
N CYS A 102 2.42 12.52 4.71
CA CYS A 102 1.92 11.53 3.75
C CYS A 102 0.68 10.84 4.32
N GLN A 103 -0.40 10.82 3.54
CA GLN A 103 -1.62 10.09 3.88
C GLN A 103 -1.52 8.62 3.48
N LEU A 104 -1.81 7.71 4.39
CA LEU A 104 -1.79 6.28 4.16
C LEU A 104 -3.21 5.78 3.92
N TYR A 105 -3.43 5.17 2.77
CA TYR A 105 -4.65 4.46 2.42
C TYR A 105 -4.33 2.98 2.29
N ALA A 106 -5.25 2.11 2.71
CA ALA A 106 -5.07 0.67 2.53
C ALA A 106 -6.26 0.05 1.83
N MET A 107 -5.98 -0.91 0.97
CA MET A 107 -6.95 -1.75 0.32
C MET A 107 -6.78 -3.17 0.83
N GLY A 108 -7.71 -3.57 1.69
CA GLY A 108 -7.69 -4.82 2.41
C GLY A 108 -8.12 -6.00 1.55
N VAL A 109 -7.19 -6.88 1.21
CA VAL A 109 -7.48 -8.15 0.50
C VAL A 109 -7.84 -9.21 1.55
N PHE A 110 -9.00 -9.05 2.18
CA PHE A 110 -9.42 -9.92 3.27
C PHE A 110 -10.34 -11.03 2.73
N ASP A 111 -9.86 -12.27 2.62
CA ASP A 111 -10.76 -13.41 2.34
C ASP A 111 -11.44 -13.91 3.62
N VAL A 112 -12.60 -13.36 3.96
CA VAL A 112 -13.32 -13.64 5.22
C VAL A 112 -13.70 -15.11 5.42
N ASN A 113 -13.65 -15.92 4.36
CA ASN A 113 -13.96 -17.36 4.43
C ASN A 113 -12.71 -18.23 4.55
N ASP A 114 -11.51 -17.63 4.51
CA ASP A 114 -10.27 -18.36 4.64
C ASP A 114 -10.02 -18.76 6.10
N MET A 115 -10.29 -20.03 6.39
CA MET A 115 -10.04 -20.66 7.70
C MET A 115 -8.55 -20.95 7.94
N GLY A 116 -7.70 -20.83 6.91
CA GLY A 116 -6.26 -21.07 6.96
C GLY A 116 -5.43 -19.85 7.36
N ARG A 117 -6.07 -18.71 7.65
CA ARG A 117 -5.38 -17.46 8.00
C ARG A 117 -4.45 -17.62 9.20
N THR A 118 -3.25 -17.10 9.02
CA THR A 118 -2.27 -16.90 10.08
C THR A 118 -2.78 -15.88 11.12
N THR A 119 -2.15 -15.85 12.30
CA THR A 119 -2.51 -14.89 13.35
C THR A 119 -2.28 -13.46 12.87
N GLU A 120 -1.20 -13.28 12.11
CA GLU A 120 -0.77 -12.03 11.51
C GLU A 120 -1.82 -11.51 10.51
N GLU A 121 -2.33 -12.36 9.62
CA GLU A 121 -3.39 -12.00 8.67
C GLU A 121 -4.72 -11.69 9.37
N ARG A 122 -4.98 -12.29 10.54
CA ARG A 122 -6.18 -11.97 11.34
C ARG A 122 -6.08 -10.57 11.98
N TYR A 123 -4.88 -10.17 12.41
CA TYR A 123 -4.62 -8.85 13.00
C TYR A 123 -4.40 -7.77 11.94
N GLY A 124 -3.96 -8.15 10.74
CA GLY A 124 -3.66 -7.26 9.61
C GLY A 124 -4.70 -6.19 9.30
N PRO A 125 -6.00 -6.50 9.23
CA PRO A 125 -7.04 -5.48 9.03
C PRO A 125 -7.02 -4.38 10.11
N SER A 126 -6.84 -4.75 11.37
CA SER A 126 -6.80 -3.80 12.49
C SER A 126 -5.55 -2.92 12.42
N LEU A 127 -4.40 -3.52 12.11
CA LEU A 127 -3.15 -2.80 11.93
C LEU A 127 -3.25 -1.77 10.80
N LEU A 128 -3.74 -2.19 9.63
CA LEU A 128 -3.92 -1.28 8.48
C LEU A 128 -4.89 -0.15 8.79
N SER A 129 -5.98 -0.42 9.54
CA SER A 129 -6.93 0.61 9.97
C SER A 129 -6.27 1.67 10.82
N GLU A 130 -5.52 1.23 11.84
CA GLU A 130 -4.88 2.13 12.77
C GLU A 130 -3.81 2.99 12.10
N LEU A 131 -2.97 2.40 11.23
CA LEU A 131 -1.95 3.14 10.49
C LEU A 131 -2.57 4.15 9.52
N ALA A 132 -3.69 3.81 8.87
CA ALA A 132 -4.39 4.72 7.97
C ALA A 132 -5.01 5.89 8.72
N GLU A 133 -5.73 5.62 9.82
CA GLU A 133 -6.38 6.63 10.66
C GLU A 133 -5.39 7.64 11.25
N MET A 134 -4.19 7.18 11.66
CA MET A 134 -3.13 8.05 12.17
C MET A 134 -2.71 9.15 11.19
N THR A 135 -2.90 8.94 9.89
CA THR A 135 -2.54 9.88 8.82
C THR A 135 -3.74 10.62 8.23
N GLY A 136 -4.94 10.39 8.78
CA GLY A 136 -6.20 10.88 8.22
C GLY A 136 -6.64 10.17 6.92
N GLY A 137 -5.98 9.06 6.56
CA GLY A 137 -6.40 8.19 5.48
C GLY A 137 -7.42 7.16 5.94
N ARG A 138 -7.70 6.15 5.09
CA ARG A 138 -8.77 5.15 5.32
C ARG A 138 -8.43 3.79 4.73
N VAL A 139 -9.11 2.76 5.24
CA VAL A 139 -9.06 1.39 4.69
C VAL A 139 -10.32 1.10 3.90
N PHE A 140 -10.13 0.50 2.72
CA PHE A 140 -11.18 0.09 1.81
C PHE A 140 -11.12 -1.43 1.63
N PRO A 141 -12.21 -2.17 1.87
CA PRO A 141 -12.25 -3.58 1.56
C PRO A 141 -12.23 -3.78 0.03
N VAL A 142 -11.47 -4.76 -0.47
CA VAL A 142 -11.41 -5.07 -1.90
C VAL A 142 -12.78 -5.41 -2.50
N SER A 143 -13.73 -5.89 -1.70
CA SER A 143 -15.11 -6.15 -2.14
C SER A 143 -15.86 -4.89 -2.59
N SER A 144 -15.39 -3.69 -2.21
CA SER A 144 -15.98 -2.40 -2.57
C SER A 144 -15.15 -1.67 -3.63
N LEU A 145 -14.83 -2.34 -4.74
CA LEU A 145 -14.11 -1.74 -5.88
C LEU A 145 -14.75 -0.46 -6.43
N GLY A 146 -16.03 -0.21 -6.13
CA GLY A 146 -16.76 1.00 -6.50
C GLY A 146 -16.31 2.28 -5.78
N ASP A 147 -15.65 2.17 -4.62
CA ASP A 147 -15.30 3.33 -3.76
C ASP A 147 -13.91 3.93 -4.11
N LEU A 148 -13.20 3.31 -5.04
CA LEU A 148 -11.84 3.71 -5.47
C LEU A 148 -11.73 5.08 -6.16
N PRO A 149 -12.68 5.53 -7.00
CA PRO A 149 -12.56 6.81 -7.69
C PRO A 149 -12.44 8.02 -6.76
N ASP A 150 -13.05 7.96 -5.56
CA ASP A 150 -13.09 9.09 -4.62
C ASP A 150 -11.73 9.36 -3.95
N ILE A 151 -10.79 8.40 -3.96
CA ILE A 151 -9.45 8.56 -3.39
C ILE A 151 -8.52 9.28 -4.38
N ALA A 152 -8.80 9.16 -5.69
CA ALA A 152 -7.95 9.70 -6.76
C ALA A 152 -8.37 11.12 -7.21
N ALA A 153 -9.51 11.62 -6.74
CA ALA A 153 -10.09 12.92 -7.11
C ALA A 153 -9.57 14.08 -6.23
#